data_AF-A0A7C2URW7-F1
#
_entry.id   AF-A0A7C2URW7-F1
#
_cell.length_a   1.000
_cell.length_b   1.000
_cell.length_c   1.000
_cell.angle_alpha   90.00
_cell.angle_beta   90.00
_cell.angle_gamma   90.00
#
_symmetry.space_group_name_H-M   'P 1'
#
loop_
_entity.id
_entity.type
_entity.pdbx_description
1 polymer ?
#
loop_
_entity_poly.entity_id
_entity_poly.type
_entity_poly.pdbx_seq_one_letter_code
_entity_poly.pdbx_strand_id
1 'polypeptide(L)'
;GFVMGWSMAYLEDTIYDRRTGELLNKGMVVDYKIPTSQDSPKLEDFKVIFANTYEPTGPYGAKGLGEAALNPVAGAVANAIYNAVGVRFYTLPITPERILEAISGGGKQ
;
A
#
# COMPACT_ATOMS: atom_id res chain seq x y z
N GLY A 1 10.89 2.15 -1.37
CA GLY A 1 9.94 2.19 -0.25
C GLY A 1 8.57 2.63 -0.70
N PHE A 2 8.39 3.92 -1.04
CA PHE A 2 7.07 4.50 -1.28
C PHE A 2 6.17 3.70 -2.25
N VAL A 3 6.64 3.47 -3.48
CA VAL A 3 5.86 2.77 -4.52
C VAL A 3 5.52 1.32 -4.13
N MET A 4 6.38 0.65 -3.36
CA MET A 4 6.08 -0.69 -2.83
C MET A 4 4.93 -0.65 -1.82
N GLY A 5 4.96 0.30 -0.87
CA GLY A 5 3.88 0.48 0.08
C GLY A 5 2.58 0.97 -0.57
N TRP A 6 2.70 1.77 -1.63
CA TRP A 6 1.59 2.21 -2.47
C TRP A 6 0.91 1.01 -3.13
N SER A 7 1.70 0.15 -3.76
CA SER A 7 1.21 -1.07 -4.40
C SER A 7 0.62 -2.08 -3.42
N MET A 8 1.27 -2.31 -2.27
CA MET A 8 0.71 -3.13 -1.18
C MET A 8 -0.66 -2.64 -0.73
N ALA A 9 -0.93 -1.33 -0.82
CA ALA A 9 -2.18 -0.76 -0.36
C ALA A 9 -3.37 -1.13 -1.25
N TYR A 10 -3.20 -1.36 -2.57
CA TYR A 10 -4.35 -1.56 -3.49
C TYR A 10 -4.13 -2.52 -4.68
N LEU A 11 -2.91 -3.03 -4.93
CA LEU A 11 -2.60 -3.91 -6.07
C LEU A 11 -2.13 -5.30 -5.65
N GLU A 12 -1.03 -5.38 -4.90
CA GLU A 12 -0.33 -6.65 -4.67
C GLU A 12 -1.09 -7.54 -3.68
N ASP A 13 -1.40 -8.78 -4.10
CA ASP A 13 -2.00 -9.81 -3.25
C ASP A 13 -1.50 -11.21 -3.61
N THR A 14 -1.20 -12.00 -2.58
CA THR A 14 -0.84 -13.41 -2.70
C THR A 14 -2.04 -14.27 -2.29
N ILE A 15 -2.91 -14.55 -3.25
CA ILE A 15 -4.13 -15.32 -3.00
C ILE A 15 -3.83 -16.81 -3.05
N TYR A 16 -4.11 -17.52 -1.96
CA TYR A 16 -3.92 -18.97 -1.86
C TYR A 16 -5.26 -19.72 -1.88
N ASP A 17 -5.29 -20.87 -2.53
CA ASP A 17 -6.38 -21.84 -2.38
C ASP A 17 -6.36 -22.39 -0.96
N ARG A 18 -7.47 -22.24 -0.22
CA ARG A 18 -7.54 -22.64 1.20
C ARG A 18 -7.53 -24.16 1.41
N ARG A 19 -7.83 -24.95 0.39
CA ARG A 19 -7.90 -26.42 0.46
C ARG A 19 -6.59 -27.07 0.02
N THR A 20 -5.98 -26.56 -1.05
CA THR A 20 -4.75 -27.12 -1.62
C THR A 20 -3.49 -26.41 -1.16
N GLY A 21 -3.59 -25.15 -0.70
CA GLY A 21 -2.46 -24.31 -0.33
C GLY A 21 -1.71 -23.72 -1.53
N GLU A 22 -2.22 -23.90 -2.75
CA GLU A 22 -1.59 -23.41 -3.97
C GLU A 22 -1.78 -21.90 -4.13
N LEU A 23 -0.72 -21.22 -4.59
CA LEU A 23 -0.78 -19.81 -4.95
C LEU A 23 -1.57 -19.64 -6.25
N LEU A 24 -2.75 -19.02 -6.18
CA LEU A 24 -3.70 -18.93 -7.30
C LEU A 24 -3.16 -18.10 -8.46
N ASN A 25 -2.40 -17.04 -8.18
CA ASN A 25 -1.79 -16.21 -9.21
C ASN A 25 -0.56 -16.87 -9.88
N LYS A 26 -0.10 -18.02 -9.37
CA LYS A 26 1.05 -18.80 -9.89
C LYS A 26 2.34 -17.99 -10.12
N GLY A 27 2.49 -16.85 -9.44
CA GLY A 27 3.62 -15.93 -9.65
C GLY A 27 3.61 -15.21 -11.02
N MET A 28 2.48 -15.25 -11.73
CA MET A 28 2.33 -14.59 -13.02
C MET A 28 2.09 -13.10 -12.81
N VAL A 29 2.88 -12.24 -13.47
CA VAL A 29 2.80 -10.77 -13.34
C VAL A 29 1.43 -10.21 -13.77
N VAL A 30 0.70 -10.95 -14.61
CA VAL A 30 -0.68 -10.59 -15.01
C VAL A 30 -1.68 -10.68 -13.84
N ASP A 31 -1.43 -11.60 -12.91
CA ASP A 31 -2.32 -11.91 -11.79
C ASP A 31 -1.79 -11.33 -10.47
N TYR A 32 -0.47 -11.32 -10.27
CA TYR A 32 0.22 -10.55 -9.23
C TYR A 32 0.63 -9.18 -9.77
N LYS A 33 -0.31 -8.24 -9.72
CA LYS A 33 -0.14 -6.91 -10.32
C LYS A 33 0.91 -6.11 -9.54
N ILE A 34 2.04 -5.87 -10.19
CA ILE A 34 3.04 -4.89 -9.74
C ILE A 34 2.72 -3.52 -10.34
N PRO A 35 3.07 -2.42 -9.66
CA PRO A 35 2.71 -1.08 -10.13
C PRO A 35 3.59 -0.71 -11.33
N THR A 36 2.99 -0.10 -12.33
CA THR A 36 3.69 0.59 -13.42
C THR A 36 3.96 2.05 -13.04
N SER A 37 4.64 2.79 -13.93
CA SER A 37 4.84 4.23 -13.75
C SER A 37 3.53 5.03 -13.76
N GLN A 38 2.46 4.52 -14.38
CA GLN A 38 1.16 5.18 -14.42
C GLN A 38 0.35 5.00 -13.14
N ASP A 39 0.71 4.01 -12.32
CA ASP A 39 0.01 3.67 -11.09
C ASP A 39 0.48 4.52 -9.89
N SER A 40 1.59 5.24 -10.04
CA SER A 40 2.16 6.10 -8.98
C SER A 40 1.69 7.55 -9.11
N PRO A 41 1.63 8.32 -8.00
CA PRO A 41 1.40 9.76 -8.05
C PRO A 41 2.40 10.45 -8.98
N LYS A 42 1.94 11.46 -9.71
CA LYS A 42 2.81 12.28 -10.55
C LYS A 42 3.83 13.03 -9.69
N LEU A 43 5.01 13.28 -10.25
CA LEU A 43 6.07 14.00 -9.55
C LEU A 43 5.67 15.43 -9.13
N GLU A 44 4.77 16.07 -9.89
CA GLU A 44 4.23 17.40 -9.56
C GLU A 44 3.39 17.41 -8.27
N ASP A 45 2.75 16.29 -7.94
CA ASP A 45 1.93 16.11 -6.74
C ASP A 45 2.72 15.44 -5.59
N PHE A 46 3.96 15.04 -5.84
CA PHE A 46 4.78 14.29 -4.89
C PHE A 46 5.85 15.19 -4.24
N LYS A 47 5.84 15.26 -2.90
CA LYS A 47 6.78 16.08 -2.13
C LYS A 47 7.60 15.23 -1.16
N VAL A 48 8.93 15.37 -1.23
CA VAL A 48 9.86 14.80 -0.25
C VAL A 48 10.27 15.88 0.74
N ILE A 49 10.13 15.60 2.03
CA ILE A 49 10.52 16.49 3.12
C ILE A 49 11.58 15.80 3.96
N PHE A 50 12.73 16.44 4.11
CA PHE A 50 13.80 15.94 4.97
C PHE A 50 13.65 16.49 6.38
N ALA A 51 13.54 15.59 7.37
CA ALA A 51 13.54 15.97 8.76
C ALA A 51 14.95 16.39 9.20
N ASN A 52 15.08 17.56 9.80
CA ASN A 52 16.35 18.02 10.37
C ASN A 52 16.59 17.33 11.72
N THR A 53 17.22 16.15 11.69
CA THR A 53 17.53 15.38 12.90
C THR A 53 18.94 14.81 12.83
N TYR A 54 19.52 14.52 13.99
CA TYR A 54 20.86 13.95 14.13
C TYR A 54 20.79 12.69 15.00
N GLU A 55 21.52 11.64 14.61
CA GLU A 55 21.68 10.42 15.40
C GLU A 55 23.10 10.33 15.98
N PRO A 56 23.29 10.51 17.30
CA PRO A 56 24.62 10.47 17.92
C PRO A 56 25.42 9.20 17.63
N THR A 57 24.74 8.07 17.43
CA THR A 57 25.39 6.77 17.18
C THR A 57 25.62 6.47 15.71
N GLY A 58 25.07 7.28 14.80
CA GLY A 58 25.09 7.06 13.36
C GLY A 58 26.29 7.71 12.68
N PRO A 59 26.80 7.13 11.58
CA PRO A 59 27.89 7.74 10.83
C PRO A 59 27.46 9.11 10.30
N TYR A 60 28.20 10.15 10.69
CA TYR A 60 27.89 11.54 10.35
C TYR A 60 26.47 11.99 10.77
N GLY A 61 25.86 11.35 11.78
CA GLY A 61 24.51 11.66 12.25
C GLY A 61 23.37 10.95 11.49
N ALA A 62 23.68 10.03 10.58
CA ALA A 62 22.70 9.37 9.72
C ALA A 62 21.81 8.36 10.47
N LYS A 63 20.59 8.16 9.94
CA LYS A 63 19.60 7.17 10.40
C LYS A 63 19.20 6.26 9.23
N GLY A 64 18.78 5.04 9.53
CA GLY A 64 18.19 4.15 8.53
C GLY A 64 16.89 4.71 7.96
N LEU A 65 16.73 4.69 6.63
CA LEU A 65 15.55 5.23 5.94
C LEU A 65 14.85 4.25 4.99
N GLY A 66 15.52 3.18 4.53
CA GLY A 66 15.04 2.33 3.44
C GLY A 66 13.62 1.80 3.64
N GLU A 67 13.35 1.20 4.80
CA GLU A 67 12.04 0.64 5.17
C GLU A 67 11.06 1.69 5.71
N ALA A 68 11.58 2.76 6.33
CA ALA A 68 10.76 3.83 6.87
C ALA A 68 9.95 4.56 5.78
N ALA A 69 10.42 4.54 4.53
CA ALA A 69 9.70 5.07 3.38
C ALA A 69 8.60 4.12 2.84
N LEU A 70 8.49 2.88 3.33
CA LEU A 70 7.48 1.90 2.93
C LEU A 70 6.38 1.80 4.00
N ASN A 71 6.77 1.56 5.25
CA ASN A 71 5.87 1.21 6.35
C ASN A 71 4.64 2.13 6.52
N PRO A 72 4.74 3.48 6.44
CA PRO A 72 3.59 4.34 6.70
C PRO A 72 2.62 4.42 5.52
N VAL A 73 3.00 3.96 4.33
CA VAL A 73 2.26 4.26 3.09
C VAL A 73 0.89 3.60 3.09
N ALA A 74 0.81 2.30 3.37
CA ALA A 74 -0.47 1.59 3.35
C ALA A 74 -1.48 2.14 4.37
N GLY A 75 -1.00 2.51 5.57
CA GLY A 75 -1.82 3.17 6.58
C GLY A 75 -2.29 4.56 6.15
N ALA A 76 -1.43 5.35 5.51
CA ALA A 76 -1.78 6.66 4.97
C ALA A 76 -2.85 6.55 3.86
N VAL A 77 -2.71 5.58 2.95
CA VAL A 77 -3.70 5.30 1.89
C VAL A 77 -5.03 4.86 2.48
N ALA A 78 -5.04 3.92 3.44
CA ALA A 78 -6.26 3.47 4.12
C ALA A 78 -6.98 4.63 4.86
N ASN A 79 -6.22 5.53 5.48
CA ASN A 79 -6.77 6.75 6.10
C ASN A 79 -7.36 7.71 5.07
N ALA A 80 -6.70 7.90 3.92
CA ALA A 80 -7.19 8.74 2.83
C ALA A 80 -8.51 8.18 2.24
N ILE A 81 -8.58 6.86 2.05
CA ILE A 81 -9.81 6.18 1.60
C ILE A 81 -10.93 6.38 2.62
N TYR A 82 -10.67 6.16 3.91
CA TYR A 82 -11.66 6.42 4.96
C TYR A 82 -12.16 7.87 4.94
N ASN A 83 -11.26 8.84 4.78
CA ASN A 83 -11.62 10.25 4.68
C ASN A 83 -12.48 10.55 3.43
N ALA A 84 -12.28 9.82 2.33
CA ALA A 84 -13.00 10.02 1.08
C ALA A 84 -14.40 9.36 1.06
N VAL A 85 -14.55 8.14 1.60
CA VAL A 85 -15.79 7.35 1.47
C VAL A 85 -16.47 7.04 2.81
N GLY A 86 -15.88 7.40 3.95
CA GLY A 86 -16.42 7.16 5.29
C GLY A 86 -16.36 5.70 5.78
N VAL A 87 -15.79 4.79 4.98
CA VAL A 87 -15.66 3.37 5.33
C VAL A 87 -14.23 3.02 5.72
N ARG A 88 -14.08 2.27 6.82
CA ARG A 88 -12.77 1.84 7.33
C ARG A 88 -12.42 0.45 6.83
N PHE A 89 -11.29 0.33 6.15
CA PHE A 89 -10.73 -0.95 5.72
C PHE A 89 -9.60 -1.38 6.65
N TYR A 90 -9.58 -2.66 7.01
CA TYR A 90 -8.56 -3.28 7.87
C TYR A 90 -7.78 -4.39 7.15
N THR A 91 -8.14 -4.69 5.91
CA THR A 91 -7.53 -5.75 5.11
C THR A 91 -7.03 -5.15 3.80
N LEU A 92 -5.75 -5.36 3.52
CA LEU A 92 -5.12 -5.02 2.25
C LEU A 92 -5.20 -6.20 1.26
N PRO A 93 -5.01 -5.95 -0.04
CA PRO A 93 -5.13 -4.64 -0.67
C PRO A 93 -6.59 -4.11 -0.63
N ILE A 94 -6.75 -2.79 -0.65
CA ILE A 94 -8.06 -2.13 -0.74
C ILE A 94 -8.38 -1.94 -2.22
N THR A 95 -8.87 -3.01 -2.87
CA THR A 95 -9.16 -2.99 -4.30
C THR A 95 -10.42 -2.19 -4.62
N PRO A 96 -10.59 -1.71 -5.88
CA PRO A 96 -11.81 -1.04 -6.31
C PRO A 96 -13.09 -1.84 -6.04
N GLU A 97 -13.04 -3.17 -6.19
CA GLU A 97 -14.17 -4.06 -5.91
C GLU A 97 -14.55 -4.05 -4.44
N ARG A 98 -13.56 -4.11 -3.52
CA ARG A 98 -13.80 -4.01 -2.07
C ARG A 98 -14.38 -2.65 -1.70
N ILE A 99 -13.93 -1.57 -2.35
CA ILE A 99 -14.50 -0.23 -2.15
C ILE A 99 -15.95 -0.21 -2.62
N LEU A 100 -16.22 -0.68 -3.84
CA LEU A 100 -17.56 -0.69 -4.44
C LEU A 100 -18.55 -1.50 -3.60
N GLU A 101 -18.17 -2.70 -3.16
CA GLU A 101 -18.98 -3.56 -2.29
C GLU A 101 -19.35 -2.84 -0.99
N ALA A 102 -18.36 -2.18 -0.37
CA ALA A 102 -18.54 -1.50 0.89
C ALA A 102 -19.45 -0.26 0.80
N ILE A 103 -19.33 0.53 -0.27
CA ILE A 103 -20.15 1.75 -0.44
C ILE A 103 -21.56 1.46 -0.97
N SER A 104 -21.77 0.33 -1.66
CA SER A 104 -23.07 -0.04 -2.23
C SER A 104 -24.05 -0.61 -1.20
N GLY A 105 -23.70 -0.60 0.10
CA GLY A 105 -24.53 -1.16 1.17
C GLY A 105 -24.55 -2.70 1.21
N GLY A 106 -23.66 -3.36 0.45
CA GLY A 106 -23.56 -4.82 0.36
C GLY A 106 -22.77 -5.50 1.48
N GLY A 107 -22.07 -4.72 2.32
CA GLY A 107 -21.26 -5.25 3.40
C GLY A 107 -22.09 -5.76 4.59
N LYS A 108 -22.28 -7.08 4.67
CA LYS A 108 -22.49 -7.72 5.97
C LYS A 108 -21.24 -7.45 6.82
N GLN A 109 -21.43 -6.76 7.95
CA GLN A 109 -20.43 -6.68 9.03
C GLN A 109 -20.14 -8.08 9.58
#